data_AF-A0A444UHR1-F1
#
_entry.id   AF-A0A444UHR1-F1
#
_cell.length_a   1.000
_cell.length_b   1.000
_cell.length_c   1.000
_cell.angle_alpha   90.00
_cell.angle_beta   90.00
_cell.angle_gamma   90.00
#
_symmetry.space_group_name_H-M   'P 1'
#
loop_
_entity.id
_entity.type
_entity.pdbx_description
1 polymer ?
#
loop_
_entity_poly.entity_id
_entity_poly.type
_entity_poly.pdbx_seq_one_letter_code
_entity_poly.pdbx_strand_id
1 'polypeptide(L)'
;MEQHASDLSNTFNRSSPSGNDEGSQPKQSTLPNGLRKSSRKHQDYIKISVPEPKKRLPLEWWKTVIAFVYALFNLVLTTVMITVVHERVPSKEISPPLPDKFFDYVGRVEWAFSISEINGMILVGLWCCQWLFLRYKSIAARRFFFIMGTLYLYRCMTIYVTTLPVPSMHIKCAPKLHGDSQAKLQRILRMISGGGLSITGSHILCGDFLYSGHTVMLTLTYLFIKEYSPSRFWWYHLLCWLLSAVGVVCILVGHEHYTVDVVIAYYITTRLFWWYHTMANIQTLRSSPQNYLSRSWWNPVFRFFEKNVQTKTGAAFIQKTLKNLTTSTGAVSVVHSTDLVLEAVVENLQVKHELFKTLDKFAPEHTVFASNTSSLPITEIANSTTRQDRFGGLHFFNPVPLMKLVEVIQTPMTSQTTFDALQDFCKALGKYPVSCKDSPGFIVNRLLVPYMMEAIRLHERGHGSKEDIDLAMRLGAGYPMGPFELLDYVGLDTYWHKMDPDNPLFASSPVLNKLVEEGKLGKKTGEGFYK
;
A
#
# COMPACT_ATOMS: atom_id res chain seq x y z
N MET A 1 -22.82 61.17 20.64
CA MET A 1 -22.40 59.79 20.94
C MET A 1 -23.54 58.84 20.57
N GLU A 2 -24.19 58.95 19.41
CA GLU A 2 -23.71 58.78 18.03
C GLU A 2 -23.05 57.43 17.77
N GLN A 3 -23.51 56.58 16.84
CA GLN A 3 -24.64 56.67 15.90
C GLN A 3 -24.81 55.31 15.18
N HIS A 4 -26.06 55.00 14.81
CA HIS A 4 -26.55 54.23 13.64
C HIS A 4 -26.00 52.82 13.33
N ALA A 5 -26.84 51.77 13.29
CA ALA A 5 -27.79 51.44 12.22
C ALA A 5 -27.05 51.30 10.86
N SER A 6 -27.10 50.20 10.12
CA SER A 6 -28.32 49.64 9.52
C SER A 6 -27.90 48.62 8.44
N ASP A 7 -28.72 47.59 8.27
CA ASP A 7 -29.24 47.11 6.97
C ASP A 7 -28.29 46.49 5.92
N LEU A 8 -28.69 45.56 5.05
CA LEU A 8 -29.99 45.02 4.68
C LEU A 8 -29.75 43.68 3.95
N SER A 9 -30.61 42.72 4.22
CA SER A 9 -30.87 41.56 3.37
C SER A 9 -31.45 41.96 2.00
N ASN A 10 -31.22 41.10 1.00
CA ASN A 10 -32.00 40.93 -0.23
C ASN A 10 -32.10 42.11 -1.21
N THR A 11 -31.51 41.97 -2.39
CA THR A 11 -32.21 41.99 -3.70
C THR A 11 -31.18 41.83 -4.83
N PHE A 12 -31.44 40.92 -5.77
CA PHE A 12 -31.51 41.31 -7.19
C PHE A 12 -32.22 40.20 -7.97
N ASN A 13 -33.43 40.56 -8.40
CA ASN A 13 -34.32 39.78 -9.24
C ASN A 13 -34.01 40.10 -10.71
N ARG A 14 -34.07 39.07 -11.56
CA ARG A 14 -34.37 39.04 -13.02
C ARG A 14 -33.95 40.22 -13.92
N SER A 15 -33.23 39.88 -14.99
CA SER A 15 -33.70 40.16 -16.36
C SER A 15 -32.95 39.30 -17.39
N SER A 16 -33.72 38.54 -18.17
CA SER A 16 -33.32 37.98 -19.45
C SER A 16 -33.51 39.05 -20.54
N PRO A 17 -32.68 39.05 -21.58
CA PRO A 17 -33.16 39.43 -22.90
C PRO A 17 -32.92 38.30 -23.91
N SER A 18 -34.03 37.87 -24.51
CA SER A 18 -34.07 37.19 -25.79
C SER A 18 -33.87 38.22 -26.92
N GLY A 19 -32.98 37.94 -27.87
CA GLY A 19 -32.83 38.67 -29.13
C GLY A 19 -31.82 37.97 -30.03
N ASN A 20 -32.29 37.41 -31.14
CA ASN A 20 -31.49 36.82 -32.22
C ASN A 20 -30.70 37.92 -32.96
N ASP A 21 -29.45 37.64 -33.34
CA ASP A 21 -28.96 37.97 -34.69
C ASP A 21 -27.68 37.20 -35.03
N GLU A 22 -27.56 36.87 -36.31
CA GLU A 22 -26.64 35.95 -36.94
C GLU A 22 -25.19 36.49 -37.08
N GLY A 23 -24.22 35.57 -37.11
CA GLY A 23 -23.05 35.69 -37.97
C GLY A 23 -21.77 36.32 -37.40
N SER A 24 -20.87 35.48 -36.87
CA SER A 24 -19.44 35.44 -37.29
C SER A 24 -18.69 34.32 -36.56
N GLN A 25 -18.22 33.32 -37.30
CA GLN A 25 -17.36 32.26 -36.79
C GLN A 25 -15.97 32.81 -36.42
N PRO A 26 -15.35 32.40 -35.28
CA PRO A 26 -13.92 32.63 -35.07
C PRO A 26 -13.12 31.60 -35.88
N LYS A 27 -12.19 32.09 -36.69
CA LYS A 27 -11.24 31.32 -37.50
C LYS A 27 -10.50 30.29 -36.62
N GLN A 28 -10.60 29.02 -37.01
CA GLN A 28 -9.75 27.93 -36.54
C GLN A 28 -8.27 28.25 -36.84
N SER A 29 -7.44 28.36 -35.81
CA SER A 29 -5.99 28.34 -35.95
C SER A 29 -5.55 26.91 -36.28
N THR A 30 -4.77 26.79 -37.35
CA THR A 30 -4.28 25.53 -37.91
C THR A 30 -3.21 24.89 -37.04
N LEU A 31 -3.50 23.70 -36.49
CA LEU A 31 -2.54 22.82 -35.80
C LEU A 31 -1.42 22.32 -36.74
N PRO A 32 -0.18 22.14 -36.25
CA PRO A 32 0.83 21.30 -36.90
C PRO A 32 0.42 19.82 -36.88
N ASN A 33 0.53 19.13 -38.02
CA ASN A 33 -0.05 17.81 -38.27
C ASN A 33 0.59 16.62 -37.51
N GLY A 34 1.72 16.80 -36.81
CA GLY A 34 2.45 15.72 -36.14
C GLY A 34 1.79 15.21 -34.85
N LEU A 35 1.44 16.11 -33.93
CA LEU A 35 0.84 15.76 -32.62
C LEU A 35 -0.63 15.31 -32.73
N ARG A 36 -1.36 15.80 -33.74
CA ARG A 36 -2.78 15.48 -33.96
C ARG A 36 -3.00 14.04 -34.46
N LYS A 37 -2.04 13.47 -35.19
CA LYS A 37 -2.14 12.12 -35.76
C LYS A 37 -1.95 11.02 -34.69
N SER A 38 -1.24 11.32 -33.60
CA SER A 38 -1.08 10.40 -32.47
C SER A 38 -2.34 10.33 -31.59
N SER A 39 -3.02 11.46 -31.40
CA SER A 39 -4.20 11.52 -30.51
C SER A 39 -5.49 10.95 -31.12
N ARG A 40 -5.66 10.94 -32.45
CA ARG A 40 -6.91 10.50 -33.12
C ARG A 40 -6.90 9.09 -33.71
N LYS A 41 -5.79 8.34 -33.68
CA LYS A 41 -5.68 7.03 -34.36
C LYS A 41 -5.68 5.80 -33.44
N HIS A 42 -6.09 5.91 -32.18
CA HIS A 42 -6.17 4.77 -31.24
C HIS A 42 -7.56 4.64 -30.61
N GLN A 43 -8.59 4.57 -31.46
CA GLN A 43 -9.93 4.14 -31.07
C GLN A 43 -10.35 2.86 -31.82
N ASP A 44 -9.38 2.03 -32.17
CA ASP A 44 -9.59 0.62 -32.48
C ASP A 44 -8.92 -0.19 -31.37
N TYR A 45 -9.70 -0.96 -30.62
CA TYR A 45 -9.15 -1.94 -29.70
C TYR A 45 -8.39 -3.00 -30.50
N ILE A 46 -7.09 -2.78 -30.73
CA ILE A 46 -6.19 -3.86 -31.13
C ILE A 46 -6.15 -4.81 -29.95
N LYS A 47 -6.83 -5.95 -30.09
CA LYS A 47 -6.65 -7.09 -29.20
C LYS A 47 -5.24 -7.62 -29.45
N ILE A 48 -4.26 -7.00 -28.79
CA ILE A 48 -2.87 -7.45 -28.84
C ILE A 48 -2.85 -8.85 -28.23
N SER A 49 -2.76 -9.86 -29.07
CA SER A 49 -2.42 -11.21 -28.66
C SER A 49 -0.96 -11.21 -28.20
N VAL A 50 -0.78 -10.90 -26.92
CA VAL A 50 0.53 -10.94 -26.26
C VAL A 50 1.02 -12.40 -26.26
N PRO A 51 2.23 -12.70 -26.79
CA PRO A 51 2.87 -13.98 -26.53
C PRO A 51 3.16 -14.06 -25.02
N GLU A 52 2.56 -15.01 -24.30
CA GLU A 52 2.79 -15.20 -22.86
C GLU A 52 4.30 -15.34 -22.57
N PRO A 53 4.96 -14.38 -21.88
CA PRO A 53 6.30 -14.61 -21.40
C PRO A 53 6.20 -15.48 -20.14
N LYS A 54 6.42 -16.79 -20.33
CA LYS A 54 6.56 -17.77 -19.26
C LYS A 54 7.80 -17.47 -18.40
N LYS A 55 7.68 -16.58 -17.40
CA LYS A 55 8.38 -16.78 -16.13
C LYS A 55 7.36 -17.26 -15.11
N ARG A 56 7.18 -18.58 -15.08
CA ARG A 56 6.30 -19.28 -14.13
C ARG A 56 6.82 -18.97 -12.72
N LEU A 57 5.96 -18.49 -11.83
CA LEU A 57 6.25 -18.55 -10.39
C LEU A 57 6.64 -20.00 -10.06
N PRO A 58 7.74 -20.25 -9.35
CA PRO A 58 8.23 -21.60 -9.16
C PRO A 58 7.21 -22.41 -8.36
N LEU A 59 6.79 -23.55 -8.92
CA LEU A 59 5.93 -24.51 -8.24
C LEU A 59 6.81 -25.34 -7.28
N GLU A 60 7.18 -24.75 -6.16
CA GLU A 60 8.03 -25.38 -5.14
C GLU A 60 7.21 -26.34 -4.26
N TRP A 61 6.70 -27.43 -4.86
CA TRP A 61 5.86 -28.41 -4.16
C TRP A 61 6.52 -29.01 -2.91
N TRP A 62 7.85 -29.13 -2.89
CA TRP A 62 8.57 -29.60 -1.71
C TRP A 62 8.35 -28.68 -0.49
N LYS A 63 8.28 -27.35 -0.68
CA LYS A 63 7.95 -26.42 0.40
C LYS A 63 6.50 -26.57 0.87
N THR A 64 5.61 -26.90 -0.07
CA THR A 64 4.20 -27.18 0.23
C THR A 64 4.05 -28.47 1.03
N VAL A 65 4.84 -29.50 0.74
CA VAL A 65 4.91 -30.73 1.53
C VAL A 65 5.40 -30.42 2.95
N ILE A 66 6.44 -29.59 3.12
CA ILE A 66 6.89 -29.18 4.46
C ILE A 66 5.77 -28.44 5.22
N ALA A 67 5.08 -27.50 4.58
CA ALA A 67 3.96 -26.80 5.20
C ALA A 67 2.80 -27.75 5.55
N PHE A 68 2.52 -28.73 4.70
CA PHE A 68 1.52 -29.77 4.95
C PHE A 68 1.91 -30.65 6.14
N VAL A 69 3.16 -31.13 6.21
CA VAL A 69 3.65 -31.91 7.35
C VAL A 69 3.56 -31.11 8.64
N TYR A 70 3.90 -29.82 8.60
CA TYR A 70 3.71 -28.92 9.74
C TYR A 70 2.23 -28.82 10.15
N ALA A 71 1.31 -28.60 9.21
CA ALA A 71 -0.12 -28.55 9.51
C ALA A 71 -0.64 -29.87 10.10
N LEU A 72 -0.28 -31.00 9.49
CA LEU A 72 -0.66 -32.34 9.92
C LEU A 72 -0.12 -32.66 11.32
N PHE A 73 1.14 -32.33 11.59
CA PHE A 73 1.74 -32.47 12.91
C PHE A 73 0.95 -31.71 13.98
N ASN A 74 0.61 -30.44 13.73
CA ASN A 74 -0.16 -29.65 14.69
C ASN A 74 -1.60 -30.16 14.86
N LEU A 75 -2.22 -30.71 13.81
CA LEU A 75 -3.55 -31.31 13.89
C LEU A 75 -3.54 -32.60 14.74
N VAL A 76 -2.56 -33.47 14.52
CA VAL A 76 -2.35 -34.68 15.34
C VAL A 76 -2.06 -34.28 16.78
N LEU A 77 -1.15 -33.33 17.00
CA LEU A 77 -0.81 -32.83 18.34
C LEU A 77 -2.04 -32.26 19.06
N THR A 78 -2.90 -31.52 18.36
CA THR A 78 -4.16 -31.01 18.92
C THR A 78 -5.07 -32.15 19.37
N THR A 79 -5.16 -33.24 18.58
CA THR A 79 -5.95 -34.43 18.92
C THR A 79 -5.42 -35.13 20.17
N VAL A 80 -4.10 -35.24 20.28
CA VAL A 80 -3.44 -35.75 21.49
C VAL A 80 -3.75 -34.85 22.69
N MET A 81 -3.66 -33.52 22.53
CA MET A 81 -3.95 -32.59 23.62
C MET A 81 -5.40 -32.64 24.07
N ILE A 82 -6.38 -32.76 23.17
CA ILE A 82 -7.79 -32.94 23.52
C ILE A 82 -7.96 -34.22 24.38
N THR A 83 -7.27 -35.30 24.03
CA THR A 83 -7.30 -36.55 24.80
C THR A 83 -6.67 -36.37 26.19
N VAL A 84 -5.55 -35.66 26.29
CA VAL A 84 -4.90 -35.36 27.58
C VAL A 84 -5.79 -34.49 28.47
N VAL A 85 -6.40 -33.45 27.88
CA VAL A 85 -7.27 -32.51 28.58
C VAL A 85 -8.54 -33.19 29.03
N HIS A 86 -9.10 -34.10 28.24
CA HIS A 86 -10.26 -34.90 28.63
C HIS A 86 -10.05 -35.70 29.92
N GLU A 87 -8.86 -36.26 30.12
CA GLU A 87 -8.55 -36.98 31.35
C GLU A 87 -8.49 -36.02 32.57
N ARG A 88 -8.02 -34.78 32.34
CA ARG A 88 -7.89 -33.74 33.39
C ARG A 88 -9.21 -33.06 33.76
N VAL A 89 -10.10 -32.85 32.79
CA VAL A 89 -11.35 -32.11 33.01
C VAL A 89 -12.21 -32.84 34.04
N PRO A 90 -12.61 -32.17 35.15
CA PRO A 90 -13.49 -32.78 36.16
C PRO A 90 -14.86 -33.09 35.57
N SER A 91 -15.60 -34.00 36.23
CA SER A 91 -16.95 -34.33 35.80
C SER A 91 -17.89 -33.13 36.02
N LYS A 92 -18.97 -33.05 35.24
CA LYS A 92 -19.87 -31.88 35.25
C LYS A 92 -20.62 -31.70 36.55
N GLU A 93 -20.78 -32.79 37.31
CA GLU A 93 -21.39 -32.79 38.63
C GLU A 93 -20.50 -32.06 39.66
N ILE A 94 -19.18 -32.07 39.45
CA ILE A 94 -18.19 -31.41 40.31
C ILE A 94 -17.92 -29.97 39.83
N SER A 95 -17.95 -29.75 38.51
CA SER A 95 -17.66 -28.45 37.90
C SER A 95 -18.73 -28.11 36.86
N PRO A 96 -19.78 -27.38 37.26
CA PRO A 96 -20.87 -27.02 36.36
C PRO A 96 -20.41 -26.03 35.27
N PRO A 97 -21.20 -25.87 34.18
CA PRO A 97 -20.91 -24.91 33.13
C PRO A 97 -20.76 -23.48 33.64
N LEU A 98 -19.85 -22.73 33.03
CA LEU A 98 -19.70 -21.30 33.33
C LEU A 98 -20.88 -20.51 32.74
N PRO A 99 -21.27 -19.39 33.38
CA PRO A 99 -22.30 -18.52 32.83
C PRO A 99 -21.84 -17.92 31.50
N ASP A 100 -22.69 -17.99 30.48
CA ASP A 100 -22.47 -17.39 29.17
C ASP A 100 -23.71 -16.58 28.79
N LYS A 101 -23.49 -15.29 28.54
CA LYS A 101 -24.58 -14.34 28.31
C LYS A 101 -25.45 -14.71 27.11
N PHE A 102 -24.89 -15.39 26.11
CA PHE A 102 -25.67 -15.84 24.95
C PHE A 102 -26.62 -16.98 25.32
N PHE A 103 -26.15 -17.94 26.13
CA PHE A 103 -26.96 -19.09 26.56
C PHE A 103 -28.12 -18.70 27.47
N ASP A 104 -28.04 -17.56 28.14
CA ASP A 104 -29.15 -17.01 28.94
C ASP A 104 -30.36 -16.59 28.07
N TYR A 105 -30.11 -16.16 26.82
CA TYR A 105 -31.14 -15.62 25.94
C TYR A 105 -31.59 -16.58 24.84
N VAL A 106 -30.73 -17.50 24.44
CA VAL A 106 -30.98 -18.42 23.33
C VAL A 106 -31.06 -19.84 23.86
N GLY A 107 -32.17 -20.51 23.60
CA GLY A 107 -32.34 -21.92 23.92
C GLY A 107 -31.54 -22.81 22.97
N ARG A 108 -31.07 -23.95 23.49
CA ARG A 108 -30.33 -24.94 22.71
C ARG A 108 -31.17 -25.51 21.57
N VAL A 109 -30.56 -25.65 20.40
CA VAL A 109 -31.12 -26.40 19.27
C VAL A 109 -30.20 -27.57 18.92
N GLU A 110 -30.72 -28.79 19.05
CA GLU A 110 -29.90 -30.02 18.99
C GLU A 110 -29.25 -30.25 17.62
N TRP A 111 -29.96 -29.94 16.53
CA TRP A 111 -29.46 -30.14 15.16
C TRP A 111 -28.52 -29.03 14.69
N ALA A 112 -28.44 -27.90 15.41
CA ALA A 112 -27.68 -26.73 14.94
C ALA A 112 -26.19 -27.07 14.76
N PHE A 113 -25.60 -27.79 15.72
CA PHE A 113 -24.19 -28.14 15.64
C PHE A 113 -23.86 -29.02 14.41
N SER A 114 -24.73 -29.97 14.07
CA SER A 114 -24.57 -30.79 12.85
C SER A 114 -24.64 -29.96 11.57
N ILE A 115 -25.48 -28.92 11.53
CA ILE A 115 -25.52 -27.97 10.39
C ILE A 115 -24.20 -27.20 10.26
N SER A 116 -23.58 -26.81 11.38
CA SER A 116 -22.25 -26.19 11.35
C SER A 116 -21.21 -27.09 10.71
N GLU A 117 -21.18 -28.38 11.08
CA GLU A 117 -20.25 -29.35 10.50
C GLU A 117 -20.51 -29.57 9.00
N ILE A 118 -21.77 -29.68 8.59
CA ILE A 118 -22.15 -29.80 7.18
C ILE A 118 -21.71 -28.56 6.39
N ASN A 119 -21.96 -27.35 6.90
CA ASN A 119 -21.51 -26.11 6.27
C ASN A 119 -19.98 -26.05 6.17
N GLY A 120 -19.27 -26.52 7.20
CA GLY A 120 -17.82 -26.65 7.21
C GLY A 120 -17.30 -27.59 6.12
N MET A 121 -17.88 -28.78 6.00
CA MET A 121 -17.54 -29.75 4.95
C MET A 121 -17.82 -29.20 3.55
N ILE A 122 -18.95 -28.52 3.35
CA ILE A 122 -19.30 -27.87 2.08
C ILE A 122 -18.26 -26.80 1.74
N LEU A 123 -17.92 -25.90 2.68
CA LEU A 123 -16.92 -24.85 2.47
C LEU A 123 -15.54 -25.42 2.13
N VAL A 124 -15.10 -26.46 2.84
CA VAL A 124 -13.82 -27.13 2.55
C VAL A 124 -13.87 -27.78 1.17
N GLY A 125 -14.99 -28.42 0.80
CA GLY A 125 -15.21 -28.98 -0.53
C GLY A 125 -15.13 -27.92 -1.63
N LEU A 126 -15.79 -26.78 -1.44
CA LEU A 126 -15.75 -25.63 -2.36
C LEU A 126 -14.33 -25.06 -2.49
N TRP A 127 -13.61 -24.91 -1.37
CA TRP A 127 -12.21 -24.49 -1.38
C TRP A 127 -11.32 -25.48 -2.13
N CYS A 128 -11.46 -26.79 -1.90
CA CYS A 128 -10.73 -27.82 -2.62
C CYS A 128 -11.02 -27.76 -4.12
N CYS A 129 -12.29 -27.62 -4.51
CA CYS A 129 -12.67 -27.44 -5.92
C CYS A 129 -12.02 -26.20 -6.51
N GLN A 130 -12.15 -25.04 -5.87
CA GLN A 130 -11.52 -23.79 -6.30
C GLN A 130 -10.00 -23.92 -6.43
N TRP A 131 -9.35 -24.57 -5.47
CA TRP A 131 -7.92 -24.82 -5.46
C TRP A 131 -7.45 -25.61 -6.69
N LEU A 132 -8.24 -26.59 -7.16
CA LEU A 132 -7.95 -27.33 -8.40
C LEU A 132 -7.96 -26.45 -9.66
N PHE A 133 -8.66 -25.31 -9.64
CA PHE A 133 -8.70 -24.36 -10.75
C PHE A 133 -7.66 -23.23 -10.63
N LEU A 134 -6.94 -23.12 -9.51
CA LEU A 134 -5.93 -22.07 -9.33
C LEU A 134 -4.71 -22.30 -10.22
N ARG A 135 -4.22 -21.24 -10.87
CA ARG A 135 -3.00 -21.28 -11.70
C ARG A 135 -1.73 -21.53 -10.85
N TYR A 136 -1.72 -21.12 -9.58
CA TYR A 136 -0.58 -21.25 -8.66
C TYR A 136 -0.93 -22.07 -7.41
N LYS A 137 -1.37 -23.32 -7.64
CA LYS A 137 -1.85 -24.27 -6.61
C LYS A 137 -0.90 -24.44 -5.43
N SER A 138 0.39 -24.62 -5.72
CA SER A 138 1.41 -24.89 -4.71
C SER A 138 1.58 -23.72 -3.73
N ILE A 139 1.55 -22.47 -4.22
CA ILE A 139 1.70 -21.28 -3.37
C ILE A 139 0.45 -21.11 -2.48
N ALA A 140 -0.74 -21.22 -3.06
CA ALA A 140 -1.99 -21.11 -2.30
C ALA A 140 -2.10 -22.20 -1.22
N ALA A 141 -1.79 -23.46 -1.57
CA ALA A 141 -1.80 -24.58 -0.62
C ALA A 141 -0.78 -24.39 0.51
N ARG A 142 0.45 -23.98 0.18
CA ARG A 142 1.49 -23.73 1.20
C ARG A 142 1.06 -22.67 2.21
N ARG A 143 0.45 -21.58 1.74
CA ARG A 143 -0.07 -20.51 2.60
C ARG A 143 -1.21 -21.01 3.49
N PHE A 144 -2.13 -21.77 2.92
CA PHE A 144 -3.24 -22.39 3.64
C PHE A 144 -2.74 -23.31 4.76
N PHE A 145 -1.86 -24.27 4.43
CA PHE A 145 -1.32 -25.21 5.42
C PHE A 145 -0.49 -24.52 6.51
N PHE A 146 0.31 -23.52 6.16
CA PHE A 146 1.07 -22.79 7.17
C PHE A 146 0.16 -22.04 8.15
N ILE A 147 -0.80 -21.26 7.65
CA ILE A 147 -1.73 -20.52 8.52
C ILE A 147 -2.57 -21.48 9.36
N MET A 148 -3.11 -22.55 8.74
CA MET A 148 -3.82 -23.60 9.46
C MET A 148 -2.97 -24.21 10.57
N GLY A 149 -1.73 -24.64 10.27
CA GLY A 149 -0.83 -25.23 11.25
C GLY A 149 -0.53 -24.29 12.43
N THR A 150 -0.33 -23.00 12.16
CA THR A 150 -0.09 -22.00 13.21
C THR A 150 -1.32 -21.76 14.07
N LEU A 151 -2.53 -21.73 13.50
CA LEU A 151 -3.78 -21.60 14.28
C LEU A 151 -3.99 -22.82 15.19
N TYR A 152 -3.72 -24.03 14.70
CA TYR A 152 -3.84 -25.25 15.50
C TYR A 152 -2.71 -25.39 16.52
N LEU A 153 -1.52 -24.82 16.28
CA LEU A 153 -0.48 -24.69 17.31
C LEU A 153 -0.95 -23.81 18.48
N TYR A 154 -1.54 -22.63 18.19
CA TYR A 154 -2.09 -21.76 19.24
C TYR A 154 -3.22 -22.45 19.99
N ARG A 155 -4.06 -23.21 19.30
CA ARG A 155 -5.10 -24.06 19.90
C ARG A 155 -4.51 -25.09 20.86
N CYS A 156 -3.50 -25.85 20.41
CA CYS A 156 -2.82 -26.84 21.22
C CYS A 156 -2.27 -26.23 22.53
N MET A 157 -1.62 -25.07 22.45
CA MET A 157 -1.08 -24.38 23.62
C MET A 157 -2.18 -23.91 24.58
N THR A 158 -3.24 -23.29 24.05
CA THR A 158 -4.33 -22.72 24.87
C THR A 158 -5.12 -23.79 25.62
N ILE A 159 -5.52 -24.87 24.95
CA ILE A 159 -6.27 -25.98 25.58
C ILE A 159 -5.40 -26.71 26.62
N TYR A 160 -4.09 -26.85 26.39
CA TYR A 160 -3.18 -27.47 27.36
C TYR A 160 -3.00 -26.63 28.63
N VAL A 161 -2.85 -25.30 28.47
CA VAL A 161 -2.61 -24.37 29.57
C VAL A 161 -3.86 -24.15 30.40
N THR A 162 -5.04 -24.08 29.77
CA THR A 162 -6.29 -23.79 30.47
C THR A 162 -7.39 -24.74 30.02
N THR A 163 -7.89 -25.54 30.97
CA THR A 163 -8.99 -26.47 30.78
C THR A 163 -10.27 -25.86 31.33
N LEU A 164 -11.26 -25.63 30.46
CA LEU A 164 -12.57 -25.09 30.86
C LEU A 164 -13.58 -26.22 31.12
N PRO A 165 -14.54 -26.01 32.05
CA PRO A 165 -15.64 -26.94 32.25
C PRO A 165 -16.55 -26.98 31.02
N VAL A 166 -17.29 -28.07 30.88
CA VAL A 166 -18.16 -28.32 29.73
C VAL A 166 -19.25 -27.23 29.64
N PRO A 167 -19.56 -26.65 28.46
CA PRO A 167 -20.45 -25.50 28.32
C PRO A 167 -21.93 -25.79 28.57
N SER A 168 -22.32 -27.07 28.60
CA SER A 168 -23.69 -27.44 28.94
C SER A 168 -23.79 -28.87 29.48
N MET A 169 -24.84 -29.13 30.24
CA MET A 169 -25.08 -30.41 30.90
C MET A 169 -25.43 -31.54 29.91
N HIS A 170 -26.00 -31.22 28.73
CA HIS A 170 -26.45 -32.23 27.75
C HIS A 170 -25.32 -33.00 27.05
N ILE A 171 -24.09 -32.48 27.03
CA ILE A 171 -22.95 -33.07 26.29
C ILE A 171 -22.56 -34.43 26.90
N LYS A 172 -22.59 -35.52 26.13
CA LYS A 172 -22.18 -36.84 26.65
C LYS A 172 -20.67 -36.99 26.51
N CYS A 173 -19.97 -37.08 27.65
CA CYS A 173 -18.54 -37.35 27.70
C CYS A 173 -18.29 -38.86 27.74
N ALA A 174 -17.28 -39.32 27.02
CA ALA A 174 -16.85 -40.70 27.07
C ALA A 174 -16.12 -40.99 28.40
N PRO A 175 -16.05 -42.26 28.83
CA PRO A 175 -15.42 -42.60 30.11
C PRO A 175 -13.93 -42.25 30.10
N LYS A 176 -13.41 -41.90 31.28
CA LYS A 176 -11.99 -41.63 31.51
C LYS A 176 -11.19 -42.93 31.47
N LEU A 177 -10.01 -42.88 30.85
CA LEU A 177 -9.11 -44.01 30.71
C LEU A 177 -7.95 -43.81 31.68
N HIS A 178 -8.14 -44.18 32.94
CA HIS A 178 -7.16 -44.03 34.01
C HIS A 178 -5.91 -44.89 33.75
N GLY A 179 -4.87 -44.30 33.16
CA GLY A 179 -3.54 -44.91 33.00
C GLY A 179 -3.34 -45.85 31.80
N ASP A 180 -4.39 -46.19 31.05
CA ASP A 180 -4.27 -47.07 29.87
C ASP A 180 -3.77 -46.31 28.62
N SER A 181 -2.47 -46.41 28.36
CA SER A 181 -1.82 -45.76 27.21
C SER A 181 -2.25 -46.35 25.86
N GLN A 182 -2.60 -47.64 25.79
CA GLN A 182 -2.98 -48.31 24.55
C GLN A 182 -4.41 -47.90 24.14
N ALA A 183 -5.35 -47.87 25.09
CA ALA A 183 -6.71 -47.37 24.83
C ALA A 183 -6.71 -45.87 24.46
N LYS A 184 -5.84 -45.06 25.09
CA LYS A 184 -5.66 -43.65 24.71
C LYS A 184 -5.16 -43.51 23.28
N LEU A 185 -4.19 -44.31 22.87
CA LEU A 185 -3.68 -44.31 21.50
C LEU A 185 -4.76 -44.70 20.49
N GLN A 186 -5.55 -45.73 20.79
CA GLN A 186 -6.67 -46.14 19.93
C GLN A 186 -7.73 -45.04 19.77
N ARG A 187 -7.99 -44.29 20.84
CA ARG A 187 -8.90 -43.14 20.84
C ARG A 187 -8.39 -41.99 19.96
N ILE A 188 -7.09 -41.68 20.06
CA ILE A 188 -6.42 -40.68 19.22
C ILE A 188 -6.51 -41.10 17.75
N LEU A 189 -6.20 -42.35 17.41
CA LEU A 189 -6.29 -42.86 16.04
C LEU A 189 -7.72 -42.77 15.49
N ARG A 190 -8.74 -43.10 16.31
CA ARG A 190 -10.15 -42.98 15.92
C ARG A 190 -10.55 -41.53 15.65
N MET A 191 -10.10 -40.58 16.48
CA MET A 191 -10.34 -39.15 16.23
C MET A 191 -9.67 -38.64 14.95
N ILE A 192 -8.42 -39.04 14.70
CA ILE A 192 -7.69 -38.68 13.48
C ILE A 192 -8.44 -39.21 12.25
N SER A 193 -8.92 -40.46 12.30
CA SER A 193 -9.69 -41.07 11.20
C SER A 193 -11.04 -40.39 10.94
N GLY A 194 -11.66 -39.83 11.98
CA GLY A 194 -12.92 -39.08 11.88
C GLY A 194 -12.74 -37.59 11.59
N GLY A 195 -11.51 -37.12 11.35
CA GLY A 195 -11.22 -35.72 11.02
C GLY A 195 -11.61 -34.70 12.09
N GLY A 196 -11.87 -35.16 13.32
CA GLY A 196 -12.35 -34.30 14.40
C GLY A 196 -13.78 -33.78 14.23
N LEU A 197 -14.66 -34.53 13.54
CA LEU A 197 -16.09 -34.21 13.44
C LEU A 197 -16.94 -35.07 14.39
N SER A 198 -18.08 -34.55 14.82
CA SER A 198 -19.07 -35.25 15.65
C SER A 198 -20.02 -36.12 14.84
N ILE A 199 -20.35 -35.74 13.60
CA ILE A 199 -21.20 -36.53 12.69
C ILE A 199 -20.66 -37.92 12.37
N THR A 200 -19.34 -38.11 12.44
CA THR A 200 -18.65 -39.41 12.25
C THR A 200 -18.62 -40.28 13.52
N GLY A 201 -19.25 -39.82 14.62
CA GLY A 201 -19.29 -40.54 15.90
C GLY A 201 -17.95 -40.54 16.64
N SER A 202 -17.01 -39.66 16.26
CA SER A 202 -15.66 -39.57 16.84
C SER A 202 -15.52 -38.57 17.99
N HIS A 203 -16.41 -37.58 18.10
CA HIS A 203 -16.38 -36.56 19.18
C HIS A 203 -17.24 -36.96 20.36
N ILE A 204 -16.65 -37.68 21.31
CA ILE A 204 -17.24 -37.93 22.64
C ILE A 204 -16.27 -37.44 23.74
N LEU A 205 -15.28 -36.63 23.36
CA LEU A 205 -14.22 -36.17 24.25
C LEU A 205 -14.51 -34.75 24.73
N CYS A 206 -14.63 -34.61 26.05
CA CYS A 206 -14.86 -33.34 26.71
C CYS A 206 -13.56 -32.63 27.03
N GLY A 207 -13.51 -31.31 26.84
CA GLY A 207 -12.33 -30.49 27.17
C GLY A 207 -11.85 -29.55 26.06
N ASP A 208 -12.58 -29.46 24.96
CA ASP A 208 -12.23 -28.66 23.78
C ASP A 208 -13.07 -27.36 23.71
N PHE A 209 -12.93 -26.49 24.72
CA PHE A 209 -13.82 -25.33 24.91
C PHE A 209 -13.11 -23.98 24.98
N LEU A 210 -11.83 -23.94 24.60
CA LEU A 210 -11.05 -22.72 24.45
C LEU A 210 -10.32 -22.77 23.11
N TYR A 211 -10.58 -21.79 22.26
CA TYR A 211 -10.13 -21.70 20.87
C TYR A 211 -10.76 -22.74 19.90
N SER A 212 -11.98 -22.49 19.43
CA SER A 212 -12.87 -23.40 18.68
C SER A 212 -12.35 -23.72 17.28
N GLY A 213 -12.03 -24.99 17.04
CA GLY A 213 -11.53 -25.46 15.74
C GLY A 213 -12.55 -25.34 14.61
N HIS A 214 -13.83 -25.58 14.89
CA HIS A 214 -14.90 -25.41 13.90
C HIS A 214 -14.97 -23.96 13.41
N THR A 215 -14.92 -23.01 14.34
CA THR A 215 -14.89 -21.58 14.01
C THR A 215 -13.64 -21.22 13.20
N VAL A 216 -12.46 -21.71 13.62
CA VAL A 216 -11.20 -21.52 12.88
C VAL A 216 -11.33 -22.03 11.43
N MET A 217 -11.85 -23.25 11.24
CA MET A 217 -11.98 -23.86 9.91
C MET A 217 -12.99 -23.14 9.02
N LEU A 218 -14.18 -22.81 9.54
CA LEU A 218 -15.21 -22.08 8.81
C LEU A 218 -14.73 -20.71 8.35
N THR A 219 -14.06 -19.98 9.24
CA THR A 219 -13.60 -18.61 8.99
C THR A 219 -12.39 -18.61 8.06
N LEU A 220 -11.38 -19.44 8.32
CA LEU A 220 -10.17 -19.55 7.49
C LEU A 220 -10.52 -19.97 6.06
N THR A 221 -11.37 -20.98 5.89
CA THR A 221 -11.73 -21.50 4.57
C THR A 221 -12.47 -20.44 3.74
N TYR A 222 -13.41 -19.70 4.35
CA TYR A 222 -14.08 -18.57 3.70
C TYR A 222 -13.09 -17.48 3.29
N LEU A 223 -12.17 -17.07 4.18
CA LEU A 223 -11.18 -16.03 3.88
C LEU A 223 -10.29 -16.42 2.69
N PHE A 224 -9.85 -17.68 2.62
CA PHE A 224 -9.08 -18.20 1.50
C PHE A 224 -9.89 -18.27 0.20
N ILE A 225 -11.15 -18.72 0.28
CA ILE A 225 -12.07 -18.69 -0.87
C ILE A 225 -12.14 -17.27 -1.43
N LYS A 226 -12.42 -16.28 -0.58
CA LYS A 226 -12.57 -14.87 -0.98
C LYS A 226 -11.29 -14.27 -1.57
N GLU A 227 -10.14 -14.48 -0.94
CA GLU A 227 -8.85 -13.91 -1.39
C GLU A 227 -8.39 -14.49 -2.73
N TYR A 228 -8.60 -15.79 -2.93
CA TYR A 228 -8.09 -16.50 -4.11
C TYR A 228 -9.13 -16.68 -5.22
N SER A 229 -10.27 -15.99 -5.18
CA SER A 229 -11.25 -15.99 -6.26
C SER A 229 -11.46 -14.57 -6.83
N PRO A 230 -11.82 -14.45 -8.12
CA PRO A 230 -12.04 -13.14 -8.75
C PRO A 230 -13.17 -12.34 -8.08
N SER A 231 -12.98 -11.02 -7.96
CA SER A 231 -13.99 -10.09 -7.42
C SER A 231 -15.30 -10.06 -8.22
N ARG A 232 -15.29 -10.51 -9.48
CA ARG A 232 -16.49 -10.63 -10.33
C ARG A 232 -17.50 -11.66 -9.80
N PHE A 233 -17.05 -12.65 -9.02
CA PHE A 233 -17.93 -13.70 -8.46
C PHE A 233 -18.51 -13.31 -7.10
N TRP A 234 -19.17 -12.15 -7.01
CA TRP A 234 -19.73 -11.70 -5.73
C TRP A 234 -20.72 -12.72 -5.15
N TRP A 235 -21.54 -13.38 -6.00
CA TRP A 235 -22.61 -14.27 -5.53
C TRP A 235 -22.05 -15.50 -4.82
N TYR A 236 -20.93 -16.02 -5.34
CA TYR A 236 -20.17 -17.10 -4.72
C TYR A 236 -19.54 -16.65 -3.40
N HIS A 237 -19.00 -15.42 -3.33
CA HIS A 237 -18.49 -14.86 -2.08
C HIS A 237 -19.58 -14.69 -1.03
N LEU A 238 -20.76 -14.21 -1.43
CA LEU A 238 -21.91 -14.04 -0.56
C LEU A 238 -22.41 -15.40 -0.04
N LEU A 239 -22.53 -16.40 -0.92
CA LEU A 239 -22.92 -17.75 -0.53
C LEU A 239 -21.95 -18.36 0.48
N CYS A 240 -20.64 -18.30 0.21
CA CYS A 240 -19.62 -18.82 1.11
C CYS A 240 -19.56 -18.05 2.44
N TRP A 241 -19.79 -16.73 2.40
CA TRP A 241 -19.91 -15.93 3.62
C TRP A 241 -21.11 -16.35 4.46
N LEU A 242 -22.28 -16.53 3.82
CA LEU A 242 -23.50 -16.99 4.50
C LEU A 242 -23.30 -18.37 5.12
N LEU A 243 -22.70 -19.33 4.39
CA LEU A 243 -22.38 -20.67 4.92
C LEU A 243 -21.47 -20.58 6.16
N SER A 244 -20.45 -19.73 6.11
CA SER A 244 -19.52 -19.54 7.23
C SER A 244 -20.21 -18.88 8.42
N ALA A 245 -20.98 -17.81 8.19
CA ALA A 245 -21.70 -17.07 9.22
C ALA A 245 -22.78 -17.94 9.89
N VAL A 246 -23.59 -18.65 9.11
CA VAL A 246 -24.59 -19.58 9.63
C VAL A 246 -23.92 -20.70 10.41
N GLY A 247 -22.81 -21.27 9.91
CA GLY A 247 -22.05 -22.28 10.65
C GLY A 247 -21.59 -21.77 12.02
N VAL A 248 -21.00 -20.57 12.08
CA VAL A 248 -20.54 -19.96 13.33
C VAL A 248 -21.70 -19.70 14.31
N VAL A 249 -22.84 -19.20 13.83
CA VAL A 249 -24.04 -19.01 14.68
C VAL A 249 -24.56 -20.35 15.19
N CYS A 250 -24.62 -21.37 14.33
CA CYS A 250 -25.05 -22.71 14.68
C CYS A 250 -24.17 -23.38 15.76
N ILE A 251 -22.88 -23.05 15.84
CA ILE A 251 -22.00 -23.49 16.93
C ILE A 251 -22.52 -22.97 18.28
N LEU A 252 -22.87 -21.68 18.36
CA LEU A 252 -23.37 -21.06 19.58
C LEU A 252 -24.75 -21.60 19.95
N VAL A 253 -25.66 -21.68 18.98
CA VAL A 253 -27.03 -22.18 19.18
C VAL A 253 -27.06 -23.68 19.55
N GLY A 254 -26.03 -24.45 19.15
CA GLY A 254 -25.86 -25.84 19.59
C GLY A 254 -25.46 -25.99 21.06
N HIS A 255 -25.00 -24.92 21.71
CA HIS A 255 -24.45 -24.91 23.08
C HIS A 255 -23.27 -25.87 23.25
N GLU A 256 -22.51 -26.10 22.18
CA GLU A 256 -21.34 -27.01 22.17
C GLU A 256 -20.01 -26.27 22.43
N HIS A 257 -19.97 -24.94 22.25
CA HIS A 257 -18.83 -24.08 22.55
C HIS A 257 -19.30 -22.77 23.21
N TYR A 258 -18.51 -22.23 24.14
CA TYR A 258 -18.78 -20.91 24.73
C TYR A 258 -18.72 -19.79 23.69
N THR A 259 -19.41 -18.68 23.94
CA THR A 259 -19.37 -17.49 23.08
C THR A 259 -17.97 -16.90 23.01
N VAL A 260 -17.27 -16.83 24.15
CA VAL A 260 -15.89 -16.33 24.21
C VAL A 260 -14.95 -17.16 23.33
N ASP A 261 -15.19 -18.46 23.26
CA ASP A 261 -14.41 -19.41 22.47
C ASP A 261 -14.48 -19.07 20.97
N VAL A 262 -15.71 -18.86 20.48
CA VAL A 262 -15.99 -18.48 19.09
C VAL A 262 -15.40 -17.11 18.75
N VAL A 263 -15.56 -16.11 19.63
CA VAL A 263 -15.05 -14.74 19.40
C VAL A 263 -13.54 -14.71 19.31
N ILE A 264 -12.84 -15.38 20.23
CA ILE A 264 -11.38 -15.46 20.23
C ILE A 264 -10.88 -16.16 18.97
N ALA A 265 -11.50 -17.29 18.60
CA ALA A 265 -11.16 -18.03 17.39
C ALA A 265 -11.31 -17.18 16.12
N TYR A 266 -12.42 -16.44 15.98
CA TYR A 266 -12.64 -15.51 14.87
C TYR A 266 -11.58 -14.40 14.82
N TYR A 267 -11.29 -13.77 15.97
CA TYR A 267 -10.34 -12.66 16.05
C TYR A 267 -8.92 -13.11 15.67
N ILE A 268 -8.42 -14.20 16.24
CA ILE A 268 -7.05 -14.66 15.97
C ILE A 268 -6.92 -15.16 14.53
N THR A 269 -7.92 -15.88 14.01
CA THR A 269 -7.91 -16.37 12.62
C THR A 269 -7.86 -15.23 11.62
N THR A 270 -8.74 -14.24 11.76
CA THR A 270 -8.76 -13.09 10.85
C THR A 270 -7.48 -12.27 10.95
N ARG A 271 -6.97 -12.01 12.16
CA ARG A 271 -5.72 -11.23 12.35
C ARG A 271 -4.51 -11.92 11.76
N LEU A 272 -4.34 -13.22 12.00
CA LEU A 272 -3.23 -13.97 11.42
C LEU A 272 -3.32 -14.00 9.89
N PHE A 273 -4.52 -14.20 9.34
CA PHE A 273 -4.76 -14.20 7.90
C PHE A 273 -4.35 -12.88 7.24
N TRP A 274 -4.85 -11.75 7.74
CA TRP A 274 -4.55 -10.44 7.16
C TRP A 274 -3.09 -10.04 7.36
N TRP A 275 -2.49 -10.36 8.52
CA TRP A 275 -1.08 -10.11 8.77
C TRP A 275 -0.21 -10.86 7.76
N TYR A 276 -0.46 -12.16 7.58
CA TYR A 276 0.28 -12.99 6.64
C TYR A 276 0.16 -12.46 5.19
N HIS A 277 -1.06 -12.18 4.72
CA HIS A 277 -1.28 -11.74 3.34
C HIS A 277 -0.76 -10.33 3.08
N THR A 278 -0.82 -9.43 4.08
CA THR A 278 -0.22 -8.10 3.98
C THR A 278 1.28 -8.18 3.74
N MET A 279 1.99 -9.01 4.52
CA MET A 279 3.43 -9.21 4.33
C MET A 279 3.75 -9.96 3.03
N ALA A 280 2.88 -10.87 2.58
CA ALA A 280 3.08 -11.61 1.35
C ALA A 280 2.86 -10.76 0.09
N ASN A 281 1.95 -9.77 0.16
CA ASN A 281 1.57 -8.94 -0.97
C ASN A 281 2.40 -7.67 -1.11
N ILE A 282 2.96 -7.14 -0.01
CA ILE A 282 3.74 -5.91 0.00
C ILE A 282 5.24 -6.22 0.08
N GLN A 283 5.92 -6.15 -1.06
CA GLN A 283 7.34 -6.50 -1.18
C GLN A 283 8.26 -5.63 -0.30
N THR A 284 7.93 -4.34 -0.12
CA THR A 284 8.72 -3.42 0.73
C THR A 284 8.71 -3.83 2.20
N LEU A 285 7.55 -4.27 2.71
CA LEU A 285 7.40 -4.76 4.08
C LEU A 285 8.18 -6.07 4.32
N ARG A 286 8.36 -6.86 3.27
CA ARG A 286 9.09 -8.12 3.31
C ARG A 286 10.61 -7.94 3.27
N SER A 287 11.09 -6.94 2.54
CA SER A 287 12.51 -6.62 2.41
C SER A 287 13.05 -5.72 3.54
N SER A 288 12.19 -4.98 4.25
CA SER A 288 12.61 -4.09 5.32
C SER A 288 12.89 -4.84 6.64
N PRO A 289 14.12 -4.76 7.20
CA PRO A 289 14.44 -5.36 8.50
C PRO A 289 13.84 -4.60 9.70
N GLN A 290 13.38 -3.36 9.52
CA GLN A 290 12.85 -2.51 10.60
C GLN A 290 11.32 -2.55 10.76
N ASN A 291 10.63 -3.45 10.04
CA ASN A 291 9.17 -3.55 10.10
C ASN A 291 8.67 -4.21 11.39
N TYR A 292 7.72 -3.59 12.11
CA TYR A 292 7.08 -4.19 13.30
C TYR A 292 6.40 -5.54 13.00
N LEU A 293 5.81 -5.70 11.81
CA LEU A 293 5.18 -6.96 11.39
C LEU A 293 6.20 -8.08 11.21
N SER A 294 7.48 -7.76 11.03
CA SER A 294 8.57 -8.74 10.89
C SER A 294 9.09 -9.26 12.24
N ARG A 295 8.62 -8.71 13.36
CA ARG A 295 8.98 -9.14 14.72
C ARG A 295 8.20 -10.39 15.18
N SER A 296 7.25 -10.88 14.40
CA SER A 296 6.52 -12.12 14.71
C SER A 296 7.48 -13.31 14.78
N TRP A 297 7.30 -14.19 15.77
CA TRP A 297 8.15 -15.37 15.96
C TRP A 297 8.21 -16.29 14.74
N TRP A 298 7.14 -16.31 13.94
CA TRP A 298 7.01 -17.14 12.74
C TRP A 298 7.57 -16.48 11.47
N ASN A 299 8.10 -15.26 11.55
CA ASN A 299 8.68 -14.53 10.42
C ASN A 299 9.84 -15.28 9.71
N PRO A 300 10.76 -15.99 10.39
CA PRO A 300 11.79 -16.79 9.72
C PRO A 300 11.19 -17.85 8.78
N VAL A 301 10.13 -18.53 9.24
CA VAL A 301 9.42 -19.56 8.47
C VAL A 301 8.64 -18.93 7.31
N PHE A 302 8.01 -17.78 7.55
CA PHE A 302 7.37 -16.99 6.49
C PHE A 302 8.35 -16.59 5.39
N ARG A 303 9.52 -16.05 5.76
CA ARG A 303 10.57 -15.66 4.81
C ARG A 303 11.06 -16.86 4.01
N PHE A 304 11.22 -18.02 4.63
CA PHE A 304 11.59 -19.26 3.94
C PHE A 304 10.55 -19.68 2.88
N PHE A 305 9.27 -19.69 3.24
CA PHE A 305 8.21 -20.06 2.32
C PHE A 305 8.02 -19.05 1.20
N GLU A 306 7.99 -17.76 1.51
CA GLU A 306 7.71 -16.73 0.53
C GLU A 306 8.94 -16.28 -0.28
N LYS A 307 10.18 -16.64 0.11
CA LYS A 307 11.47 -16.19 -0.51
C LYS A 307 11.42 -16.02 -2.03
N ASN A 308 10.89 -17.02 -2.73
CA ASN A 308 10.91 -17.11 -4.19
C ASN A 308 9.59 -16.70 -4.86
N VAL A 309 8.58 -16.29 -4.07
CA VAL A 309 7.35 -15.69 -4.56
C VAL A 309 7.56 -14.19 -4.70
N GLN A 310 7.83 -13.74 -5.93
CA GLN A 310 7.82 -12.32 -6.26
C GLN A 310 6.43 -11.96 -6.76
N THR A 311 5.73 -11.06 -6.07
CA THR A 311 4.42 -10.56 -6.50
C THR A 311 4.50 -9.94 -7.89
N LYS A 312 3.68 -10.46 -8.82
CA LYS A 312 3.74 -10.12 -10.25
C LYS A 312 3.49 -8.64 -10.57
N THR A 313 2.71 -7.93 -9.75
CA THR A 313 2.24 -6.59 -10.10
C THR A 313 3.36 -5.54 -10.05
N GLY A 314 4.28 -5.63 -9.08
CA GLY A 314 5.44 -4.74 -8.99
C GLY A 314 6.52 -5.09 -10.03
N ALA A 315 6.87 -6.37 -10.17
CA ALA A 315 7.96 -6.79 -11.04
C ALA A 315 7.66 -6.59 -12.54
N ALA A 316 6.43 -6.86 -12.98
CA ALA A 316 6.04 -6.63 -14.37
C ALA A 316 5.96 -5.14 -14.72
N PHE A 317 5.47 -4.32 -13.78
CA PHE A 317 5.48 -2.87 -13.91
C PHE A 317 6.92 -2.33 -14.00
N ILE A 318 7.79 -2.72 -13.06
CA ILE A 318 9.20 -2.34 -13.06
C ILE A 318 9.88 -2.76 -14.37
N GLN A 319 9.69 -4.01 -14.80
CA GLN A 319 10.30 -4.50 -16.03
C GLN A 319 9.76 -3.77 -17.26
N LYS A 320 8.45 -3.48 -17.33
CA LYS A 320 7.85 -2.71 -18.43
C LYS A 320 8.41 -1.29 -18.47
N THR A 321 8.47 -0.61 -17.32
CA THR A 321 9.01 0.75 -17.22
C THR A 321 10.49 0.78 -17.60
N LEU A 322 11.31 -0.13 -17.07
CA LEU A 322 12.73 -0.22 -17.42
C LEU A 322 12.96 -0.57 -18.90
N LYS A 323 12.10 -1.39 -19.52
CA LYS A 323 12.17 -1.68 -20.96
C LYS A 323 11.88 -0.47 -21.83
N ASN A 324 11.10 0.49 -21.33
CA ASN A 324 10.83 1.74 -22.04
C ASN A 324 11.92 2.81 -21.80
N LEU A 325 12.92 2.51 -20.96
CA LEU A 325 14.06 3.39 -20.72
C LEU A 325 15.26 2.89 -21.53
N THR A 326 15.76 3.74 -22.41
CA THR A 326 17.01 3.51 -23.13
C THR A 326 18.03 4.53 -22.64
N THR A 327 19.26 4.09 -22.37
CA THR A 327 20.35 4.97 -21.94
C THR A 327 21.33 5.17 -23.09
N SER A 328 21.84 6.39 -23.24
CA SER A 328 22.89 6.74 -24.18
C SER A 328 23.83 7.74 -23.52
N THR A 329 25.11 7.66 -23.84
CA THR A 329 26.13 8.63 -23.41
C THR A 329 26.26 9.81 -24.39
N GLY A 330 25.69 9.70 -25.59
CA GLY A 330 25.74 10.74 -26.62
C GLY A 330 24.35 11.32 -26.89
N ALA A 331 24.02 12.48 -26.31
CA ALA A 331 22.70 13.09 -26.46
C ALA A 331 22.31 13.36 -27.92
N VAL A 332 23.28 13.70 -28.77
CA VAL A 332 23.07 13.90 -30.22
C VAL A 332 22.51 12.66 -30.92
N SER A 333 22.96 11.46 -30.54
CA SER A 333 22.56 10.21 -31.20
C SER A 333 21.08 9.87 -31.03
N VAL A 334 20.41 10.41 -30.00
CA VAL A 334 19.03 10.08 -29.64
C VAL A 334 18.03 11.20 -29.93
N VAL A 335 18.51 12.42 -30.18
CA VAL A 335 17.64 13.60 -30.29
C VAL A 335 16.88 13.67 -31.63
N HIS A 336 17.35 12.95 -32.65
CA HIS A 336 16.82 12.97 -34.03
C HIS A 336 15.35 12.55 -34.20
N SER A 337 14.74 11.94 -33.19
CA SER A 337 13.34 11.50 -33.22
C SER A 337 12.63 11.74 -31.88
N THR A 338 13.09 12.70 -31.09
CA THR A 338 12.51 12.98 -29.77
C THR A 338 11.47 14.10 -29.85
N ASP A 339 10.35 13.94 -29.16
CA ASP A 339 9.32 14.99 -29.08
C ASP A 339 9.70 16.07 -28.05
N LEU A 340 10.39 15.68 -26.97
CA LEU A 340 10.78 16.55 -25.86
C LEU A 340 12.21 16.22 -25.41
N VAL A 341 13.00 17.27 -25.16
CA VAL A 341 14.26 17.19 -24.41
C VAL A 341 14.04 17.85 -23.06
N LEU A 342 14.27 17.10 -21.98
CA LEU A 342 14.28 17.64 -20.61
C LEU A 342 15.71 17.58 -20.05
N GLU A 343 16.31 18.75 -19.85
CA GLU A 343 17.67 18.90 -19.33
C GLU A 343 17.66 18.95 -17.80
N ALA A 344 18.50 18.12 -17.18
CA ALA A 344 18.74 18.06 -15.74
C ALA A 344 20.22 17.75 -15.44
N VAL A 345 21.13 18.46 -16.10
CA VAL A 345 22.58 18.43 -15.90
C VAL A 345 23.01 19.47 -14.86
N VAL A 346 24.32 19.58 -14.65
CA VAL A 346 24.93 20.52 -13.70
C VAL A 346 24.43 21.96 -13.90
N GLU A 347 24.27 22.68 -12.78
CA GLU A 347 23.75 24.04 -12.74
C GLU A 347 24.81 25.08 -13.15
N ASN A 348 25.23 25.01 -14.42
CA ASN A 348 26.21 25.89 -15.04
C ASN A 348 25.71 26.37 -16.40
N LEU A 349 25.63 27.69 -16.58
CA LEU A 349 25.06 28.30 -17.79
C LEU A 349 25.84 27.93 -19.06
N GLN A 350 27.18 27.93 -19.01
CA GLN A 350 28.02 27.62 -20.18
C GLN A 350 27.82 26.17 -20.63
N VAL A 351 27.77 25.23 -19.68
CA VAL A 351 27.51 23.81 -19.98
C VAL A 351 26.14 23.61 -20.61
N LYS A 352 25.11 24.28 -20.08
CA LYS A 352 23.75 24.20 -20.65
C LYS A 352 23.67 24.86 -22.03
N HIS A 353 24.35 26.00 -22.24
CA HIS A 353 24.45 26.66 -23.55
C HIS A 353 25.09 25.76 -24.60
N GLU A 354 26.24 25.15 -24.29
CA GLU A 354 26.93 24.24 -25.21
C GLU A 354 26.06 23.03 -25.55
N LEU A 355 25.40 22.45 -24.55
CA LEU A 355 24.49 21.33 -24.72
C LEU A 355 23.34 21.69 -25.65
N PHE A 356 22.57 22.74 -25.34
CA PHE A 356 21.39 23.10 -26.12
C PHE A 356 21.74 23.60 -27.52
N LYS A 357 22.82 24.37 -27.68
CA LYS A 357 23.33 24.77 -29.00
C LYS A 357 23.70 23.57 -29.87
N THR A 358 24.22 22.51 -29.26
CA THR A 358 24.54 21.27 -29.96
C THR A 358 23.26 20.52 -30.34
N LEU A 359 22.35 20.34 -29.38
CA LEU A 359 21.08 19.63 -29.61
C LEU A 359 20.20 20.32 -30.66
N ASP A 360 20.20 21.66 -30.70
CA ASP A 360 19.43 22.46 -31.67
C ASP A 360 19.78 22.11 -33.13
N LYS A 361 21.02 21.72 -33.41
CA LYS A 361 21.45 21.33 -34.76
C LYS A 361 20.89 19.99 -35.21
N PHE A 362 20.58 19.09 -34.27
CA PHE A 362 20.27 17.68 -34.57
C PHE A 362 18.83 17.30 -34.24
N ALA A 363 18.20 18.03 -33.33
CA ALA A 363 16.82 17.81 -32.93
C ALA A 363 15.87 18.23 -34.07
N PRO A 364 14.85 17.42 -34.40
CA PRO A 364 13.79 17.79 -35.32
C PRO A 364 13.18 19.15 -35.02
N GLU A 365 12.60 19.76 -36.05
CA GLU A 365 11.94 21.06 -35.94
C GLU A 365 10.83 21.05 -34.87
N HIS A 366 10.08 19.95 -34.75
CA HIS A 366 8.97 19.83 -33.80
C HIS A 366 9.39 19.61 -32.34
N THR A 367 10.66 19.29 -32.08
CA THR A 367 11.13 18.95 -30.73
C THR A 367 11.08 20.16 -29.81
N VAL A 368 10.42 19.99 -28.67
CA VAL A 368 10.38 20.97 -27.58
C VAL A 368 11.59 20.79 -26.68
N PHE A 369 12.23 21.89 -26.28
CA PHE A 369 13.30 21.90 -25.28
C PHE A 369 12.77 22.42 -23.95
N ALA A 370 13.14 21.75 -22.86
CA ALA A 370 12.83 22.15 -21.51
C ALA A 370 14.05 21.99 -20.60
N SER A 371 14.23 22.94 -19.67
CA SER A 371 15.22 22.82 -18.59
C SER A 371 14.53 22.63 -17.24
N ASN A 372 15.07 21.76 -16.41
CA ASN A 372 14.71 21.57 -15.00
C ASN A 372 15.55 22.45 -14.05
N THR A 373 16.27 23.45 -14.57
CA THR A 373 17.05 24.38 -13.73
C THR A 373 16.20 24.99 -12.62
N SER A 374 16.79 25.20 -11.45
CA SER A 374 16.15 25.83 -10.30
C SER A 374 16.63 27.25 -10.05
N SER A 375 17.79 27.63 -10.62
CA SER A 375 18.43 28.93 -10.34
C SER A 375 18.74 29.79 -11.56
N LEU A 376 18.81 29.22 -12.76
CA LEU A 376 19.16 29.99 -13.97
C LEU A 376 17.88 30.43 -14.70
N PRO A 377 17.83 31.67 -15.24
CA PRO A 377 16.72 32.09 -16.08
C PRO A 377 16.61 31.23 -17.34
N ILE A 378 15.40 30.77 -17.64
CA ILE A 378 15.11 29.96 -18.83
C ILE A 378 15.44 30.75 -20.10
N THR A 379 15.18 32.04 -20.11
CA THR A 379 15.48 32.96 -21.22
C THR A 379 16.95 32.95 -21.56
N GLU A 380 17.84 32.97 -20.56
CA GLU A 380 19.28 32.94 -20.78
C GLU A 380 19.71 31.63 -21.44
N ILE A 381 19.14 30.49 -21.01
CA ILE A 381 19.45 29.19 -21.58
C ILE A 381 18.89 29.10 -23.02
N ALA A 382 17.64 29.53 -23.22
CA ALA A 382 16.95 29.46 -24.51
C ALA A 382 17.67 30.27 -25.62
N ASN A 383 18.30 31.39 -25.26
CA ASN A 383 19.07 32.24 -26.17
C ASN A 383 20.28 31.56 -26.82
N SER A 384 20.71 30.40 -26.31
CA SER A 384 21.73 29.58 -26.96
C SER A 384 21.23 28.81 -28.20
N THR A 385 19.92 28.86 -28.46
CA THR A 385 19.24 28.15 -29.54
C THR A 385 18.51 29.10 -30.50
N THR A 386 18.11 28.58 -31.65
CA THR A 386 17.30 29.28 -32.67
C THR A 386 15.81 28.93 -32.58
N ARG A 387 15.41 28.13 -31.58
CA ARG A 387 14.04 27.62 -31.37
C ARG A 387 13.42 28.10 -30.07
N GLN A 388 13.64 29.37 -29.71
CA GLN A 388 13.15 29.93 -28.43
C GLN A 388 11.62 29.82 -28.30
N ASP A 389 10.89 29.81 -29.42
CA ASP A 389 9.45 29.57 -29.46
C ASP A 389 9.03 28.16 -29.00
N ARG A 390 9.96 27.21 -29.06
CA ARG A 390 9.83 25.81 -28.61
C ARG A 390 10.70 25.48 -27.41
N PHE A 391 11.08 26.49 -26.63
CA PHE A 391 11.86 26.34 -25.41
C PHE A 391 11.04 26.81 -24.21
N GLY A 392 11.00 26.03 -23.12
CA GLY A 392 10.39 26.42 -21.85
C GLY A 392 11.14 25.89 -20.64
N GLY A 393 10.63 26.17 -19.44
CA GLY A 393 11.09 25.51 -18.22
C GLY A 393 10.09 24.45 -17.76
N LEU A 394 10.61 23.38 -17.17
CA LEU A 394 9.81 22.28 -16.62
C LEU A 394 10.45 21.84 -15.30
N HIS A 395 10.08 22.53 -14.22
CA HIS A 395 10.73 22.40 -12.92
C HIS A 395 9.98 21.41 -12.01
N PHE A 396 10.67 20.32 -11.67
CA PHE A 396 10.18 19.24 -10.81
C PHE A 396 10.76 19.32 -9.39
N PHE A 397 10.07 18.69 -8.44
CA PHE A 397 10.45 18.67 -7.03
C PHE A 397 10.88 17.27 -6.56
N ASN A 398 11.92 17.20 -5.75
CA ASN A 398 12.43 15.96 -5.18
C ASN A 398 11.53 15.46 -4.03
N PRO A 399 11.18 14.16 -3.94
CA PRO A 399 11.36 13.09 -4.93
C PRO A 399 10.35 13.16 -6.09
N VAL A 400 10.85 13.20 -7.32
CA VAL A 400 10.02 13.42 -8.53
C VAL A 400 8.85 12.43 -8.67
N PRO A 401 8.97 11.12 -8.39
CA PRO A 401 7.83 10.20 -8.50
C PRO A 401 6.71 10.46 -7.49
N LEU A 402 7.04 11.06 -6.34
CA LEU A 402 6.10 11.33 -5.24
C LEU A 402 5.44 12.70 -5.40
N MET A 403 6.23 13.72 -5.69
CA MET A 403 5.77 15.09 -5.79
C MET A 403 4.86 15.27 -7.01
N LYS A 404 3.67 15.83 -6.77
CA LYS A 404 2.64 15.99 -7.80
C LYS A 404 2.74 17.31 -8.55
N LEU A 405 3.38 18.32 -7.99
CA LEU A 405 3.53 19.63 -8.62
C LEU A 405 4.62 19.61 -9.70
N VAL A 406 4.40 20.38 -10.77
CA VAL A 406 5.44 20.81 -11.73
C VAL A 406 5.19 22.26 -12.07
N GLU A 407 6.24 23.08 -12.09
CA GLU A 407 6.14 24.45 -12.60
C GLU A 407 6.49 24.44 -14.10
N VAL A 408 5.59 24.97 -14.93
CA VAL A 408 5.78 25.15 -16.37
C VAL A 408 6.10 26.63 -16.59
N ILE A 409 7.32 26.90 -17.03
CA ILE A 409 7.86 28.26 -17.13
C ILE A 409 7.82 28.71 -18.59
N GLN A 410 7.16 29.84 -18.81
CA GLN A 410 7.07 30.48 -20.13
C GLN A 410 8.01 31.69 -20.18
N THR A 411 8.89 31.73 -21.19
CA THR A 411 9.64 32.94 -21.54
C THR A 411 8.78 33.83 -22.45
N PRO A 412 9.12 35.12 -22.64
CA PRO A 412 8.42 35.95 -23.62
C PRO A 412 8.47 35.41 -25.07
N MET A 413 9.47 34.57 -25.38
CA MET A 413 9.64 33.96 -26.69
C MET A 413 8.83 32.66 -26.84
N THR A 414 8.52 31.97 -25.74
CA THR A 414 7.88 30.65 -25.76
C THR A 414 6.47 30.73 -26.34
N SER A 415 6.21 29.96 -27.39
CA SER A 415 4.89 29.92 -28.04
C SER A 415 3.83 29.30 -27.13
N GLN A 416 2.57 29.74 -27.32
CA GLN A 416 1.44 29.16 -26.60
C GLN A 416 1.31 27.66 -26.86
N THR A 417 1.56 27.22 -28.10
CA THR A 417 1.55 25.81 -28.50
C THR A 417 2.53 24.98 -27.68
N THR A 418 3.74 25.49 -27.46
CA THR A 418 4.76 24.81 -26.63
C THR A 418 4.36 24.79 -25.16
N PHE A 419 3.86 25.92 -24.65
CA PHE A 419 3.39 26.00 -23.27
C PHE A 419 2.26 24.99 -22.99
N ASP A 420 1.26 24.90 -23.87
CA ASP A 420 0.16 23.95 -23.74
C ASP A 420 0.64 22.49 -23.84
N ALA A 421 1.58 22.20 -24.76
CA ALA A 421 2.18 20.87 -24.88
C ALA A 421 2.93 20.44 -23.61
N LEU A 422 3.67 21.35 -22.97
CA LEU A 422 4.34 21.09 -21.69
C LEU A 422 3.32 20.85 -20.56
N GLN A 423 2.24 21.63 -20.49
CA GLN A 423 1.18 21.40 -19.53
C GLN A 423 0.52 20.03 -19.71
N ASP A 424 0.22 19.64 -20.95
CA ASP A 424 -0.40 18.35 -21.23
C ASP A 424 0.55 17.17 -20.96
N PHE A 425 1.84 17.35 -21.21
CA PHE A 425 2.86 16.39 -20.79
C PHE A 425 2.86 16.18 -19.27
N CYS A 426 2.80 17.25 -18.46
CA CYS A 426 2.68 17.12 -17.01
C CYS A 426 1.43 16.34 -16.57
N LYS A 427 0.27 16.63 -17.18
CA LYS A 427 -0.98 15.91 -16.89
C LYS A 427 -0.87 14.43 -17.25
N ALA A 428 -0.23 14.10 -18.38
CA ALA A 428 0.01 12.71 -18.78
C ALA A 428 0.91 11.94 -17.80
N LEU A 429 1.82 12.64 -17.11
CA LEU A 429 2.62 12.07 -16.00
C LEU A 429 1.83 11.89 -14.69
N GLY A 430 0.55 12.30 -14.65
CA GLY A 430 -0.25 12.30 -13.41
C GLY A 430 0.19 13.38 -12.42
N LYS A 431 0.67 14.51 -12.94
CA LYS A 431 1.13 15.68 -12.20
C LYS A 431 0.21 16.88 -12.43
N TYR A 432 0.29 17.86 -11.54
CA TYR A 432 -0.45 19.13 -11.58
C TYR A 432 0.50 20.24 -12.03
N PRO A 433 0.42 20.68 -13.31
CA PRO A 433 1.20 21.81 -13.78
C PRO A 433 0.67 23.12 -13.21
N VAL A 434 1.58 24.04 -12.88
CA VAL A 434 1.26 25.45 -12.59
C VAL A 434 2.08 26.35 -13.52
N SER A 435 1.48 27.45 -13.97
CA SER A 435 2.14 28.43 -14.85
C SER A 435 3.01 29.38 -14.03
N CYS A 436 4.25 29.60 -14.45
CA CYS A 436 5.11 30.63 -13.88
C CYS A 436 5.79 31.44 -14.99
N LYS A 437 6.07 32.72 -14.71
CA LYS A 437 6.97 33.52 -15.53
C LYS A 437 8.42 33.10 -15.27
N ASP A 438 9.29 33.42 -16.22
CA ASP A 438 10.73 33.24 -16.05
C ASP A 438 11.28 34.28 -15.05
N SER A 439 11.11 33.99 -13.76
CA SER A 439 11.63 34.75 -12.64
C SER A 439 12.45 33.84 -11.72
N PRO A 440 13.52 34.34 -11.10
CA PRO A 440 14.38 33.52 -10.25
C PRO A 440 13.61 32.71 -9.19
N GLY A 441 13.76 31.39 -9.20
CA GLY A 441 13.08 30.50 -8.24
C GLY A 441 11.58 30.27 -8.46
N PHE A 442 11.03 30.78 -9.56
CA PHE A 442 9.65 30.52 -9.98
C PHE A 442 8.61 30.84 -8.89
N ILE A 443 7.76 29.89 -8.48
CA ILE A 443 6.77 30.11 -7.42
C ILE A 443 7.29 29.50 -6.11
N VAL A 444 7.56 28.19 -6.13
CA VAL A 444 7.86 27.43 -4.91
C VAL A 444 9.17 27.90 -4.29
N ASN A 445 10.27 27.91 -5.04
CA ASN A 445 11.56 28.31 -4.45
C ASN A 445 11.58 29.80 -4.11
N ARG A 446 10.87 30.64 -4.88
CA ARG A 446 10.75 32.08 -4.62
C ARG A 446 10.07 32.40 -3.29
N LEU A 447 9.15 31.55 -2.83
CA LEU A 447 8.48 31.66 -1.53
C LEU A 447 9.21 30.88 -0.43
N LEU A 448 9.66 29.67 -0.77
CA LEU A 448 10.20 28.70 0.20
C LEU A 448 11.58 29.11 0.71
N VAL A 449 12.48 29.53 -0.20
CA VAL A 449 13.86 29.87 0.17
C VAL A 449 13.91 31.09 1.10
N PRO A 450 13.26 32.24 0.81
CA PRO A 450 13.23 33.35 1.75
C PRO A 450 12.65 32.99 3.12
N TYR A 451 11.61 32.17 3.15
CA TYR A 451 11.03 31.66 4.40
C TYR A 451 12.05 30.87 5.22
N MET A 452 12.76 29.93 4.61
CA MET A 452 13.79 29.14 5.30
C MET A 452 14.95 30.02 5.75
N MET A 453 15.40 30.96 4.91
CA MET A 453 16.44 31.91 5.29
C MET A 453 16.01 32.77 6.48
N GLU A 454 14.75 33.19 6.54
CA GLU A 454 14.26 33.97 7.67
C GLU A 454 14.12 33.14 8.95
N ALA A 455 13.81 31.84 8.85
CA ALA A 455 13.86 30.94 10.00
C ALA A 455 15.28 30.84 10.57
N ILE A 456 16.30 30.71 9.70
CA ILE A 456 17.70 30.71 10.13
C ILE A 456 18.04 32.04 10.80
N ARG A 457 17.70 33.17 10.20
CA ARG A 457 18.00 34.49 10.77
C ARG A 457 17.27 34.72 12.10
N LEU A 458 16.05 34.22 12.26
CA LEU A 458 15.31 34.29 13.52
C LEU A 458 16.03 33.51 14.63
N HIS A 459 16.59 32.35 14.30
CA HIS A 459 17.43 31.57 15.21
C HIS A 459 18.75 32.28 15.52
N GLU A 460 19.43 32.85 14.52
CA GLU A 460 20.68 33.62 14.72
C GLU A 460 20.48 34.84 15.63
N ARG A 461 19.32 35.48 15.58
CA ARG A 461 18.93 36.58 16.48
C ARG A 461 18.55 36.12 17.89
N GLY A 462 18.53 34.81 18.16
CA GLY A 462 18.24 34.24 19.47
C GLY A 462 16.77 34.29 19.89
N HIS A 463 15.84 34.51 18.95
CA HIS A 463 14.41 34.59 19.26
C HIS A 463 13.76 33.22 19.48
N GLY A 464 14.38 32.13 19.02
CA GLY A 464 13.87 30.78 19.19
C GLY A 464 14.94 29.73 18.92
N SER A 465 14.84 28.58 19.59
CA SER A 465 15.64 27.41 19.26
C SER A 465 15.17 26.83 17.92
N LYS A 466 16.06 26.12 17.21
CA LYS A 466 15.70 25.43 15.96
C LYS A 466 14.55 24.45 16.16
N GLU A 467 14.56 23.73 17.29
CA GLU A 467 13.50 22.79 17.71
C GLU A 467 12.15 23.49 17.90
N ASP A 468 12.12 24.63 18.59
CA ASP A 468 10.87 25.36 18.84
C ASP A 468 10.33 26.00 17.56
N ILE A 469 11.21 26.52 16.69
CA ILE A 469 10.81 27.08 15.40
C ILE A 469 10.19 25.98 14.52
N ASP A 470 10.80 24.79 14.48
CA ASP A 470 10.27 23.64 13.74
C ASP A 470 8.93 23.16 14.31
N LEU A 471 8.81 23.09 15.64
CA LEU A 471 7.56 22.73 16.30
C LEU A 471 6.45 23.76 16.02
N ALA A 472 6.78 25.05 16.11
CA ALA A 472 5.85 26.15 15.85
C ALA A 472 5.33 26.12 14.41
N MET A 473 6.19 25.87 13.42
CA MET A 473 5.76 25.83 12.02
C MET A 473 4.94 24.58 11.69
N ARG A 474 5.23 23.44 12.32
CA ARG A 474 4.40 22.23 12.18
C ARG A 474 3.02 22.39 12.79
N LEU A 475 2.93 22.84 14.04
CA LEU A 475 1.66 22.90 14.77
C LEU A 475 0.86 24.18 14.48
N GLY A 476 1.55 25.31 14.28
CA GLY A 476 0.93 26.61 14.08
C GLY A 476 0.57 26.91 12.62
N ALA A 477 1.43 26.54 11.67
CA ALA A 477 1.20 26.77 10.23
C ALA A 477 0.79 25.50 9.46
N GLY A 478 0.73 24.35 10.13
CA GLY A 478 0.35 23.08 9.51
C GLY A 478 1.38 22.53 8.52
N TYR A 479 2.65 22.94 8.63
CA TYR A 479 3.68 22.46 7.71
C TYR A 479 4.02 20.99 8.01
N PRO A 480 4.24 20.14 6.98
CA PRO A 480 4.61 18.75 7.22
C PRO A 480 5.94 18.57 7.94
N MET A 481 6.82 19.56 7.80
CA MET A 481 8.18 19.58 8.31
C MET A 481 8.53 21.01 8.71
N GLY A 482 9.27 21.18 9.80
CA GLY A 482 9.78 22.48 10.20
C GLY A 482 10.84 23.00 9.22
N PRO A 483 11.14 24.31 9.21
CA PRO A 483 12.11 24.88 8.28
C PRO A 483 13.52 24.30 8.43
N PHE A 484 13.99 23.97 9.64
CA PHE A 484 15.32 23.40 9.84
C PHE A 484 15.39 21.93 9.42
N GLU A 485 14.39 21.13 9.79
CA GLU A 485 14.24 19.76 9.28
C GLU A 485 14.17 19.75 7.73
N LEU A 486 13.51 20.75 7.12
CA LEU A 486 13.39 20.88 5.67
C LEU A 486 14.70 21.31 5.00
N LEU A 487 15.42 22.25 5.60
CA LEU A 487 16.76 22.66 5.18
C LEU A 487 17.69 21.42 5.10
N ASP A 488 17.69 20.59 6.13
CA ASP A 488 18.48 19.35 6.16
C ASP A 488 18.00 18.31 5.13
N TYR A 489 16.71 18.30 4.81
CA TYR A 489 16.14 17.39 3.80
C TYR A 489 16.53 17.79 2.37
N VAL A 490 16.47 19.09 2.06
CA VAL A 490 16.79 19.62 0.72
C VAL A 490 18.30 19.62 0.49
N GLY A 491 19.08 19.97 1.51
CA GLY A 491 20.54 20.04 1.46
C GLY A 491 21.05 21.47 1.61
N LEU A 492 21.97 21.67 2.56
CA LEU A 492 22.45 23.00 2.97
C LEU A 492 23.41 23.67 1.98
N ASP A 493 24.05 22.88 1.12
CA ASP A 493 24.95 23.32 0.04
C ASP A 493 24.22 23.76 -1.24
N THR A 494 22.90 23.77 -1.23
CA THR A 494 22.12 24.21 -2.39
C THR A 494 22.38 25.70 -2.64
N TYR A 495 22.66 26.08 -3.89
CA TYR A 495 23.12 27.43 -4.28
C TYR A 495 22.02 28.51 -4.30
N TRP A 496 21.20 28.61 -3.25
CA TRP A 496 20.08 29.56 -3.18
C TRP A 496 20.50 31.03 -3.25
N HIS A 497 21.64 31.37 -2.66
CA HIS A 497 22.18 32.74 -2.71
C HIS A 497 22.55 33.18 -4.13
N LYS A 498 22.74 32.24 -5.06
CA LYS A 498 23.01 32.55 -6.49
C LYS A 498 21.74 32.79 -7.29
N MET A 499 20.57 32.48 -6.72
CA MET A 499 19.30 32.60 -7.43
C MET A 499 18.91 34.07 -7.61
N ASP A 500 19.06 34.90 -6.58
CA ASP A 500 18.77 36.34 -6.63
C ASP A 500 19.79 37.09 -5.76
N PRO A 501 21.06 37.24 -6.22
CA PRO A 501 22.18 37.70 -5.38
C PRO A 501 22.02 39.11 -4.83
N ASP A 502 21.33 39.98 -5.58
CA ASP A 502 21.12 41.39 -5.22
C ASP A 502 19.99 41.56 -4.20
N ASN A 503 19.25 40.50 -3.89
CA ASN A 503 18.10 40.54 -3.01
C ASN A 503 18.46 40.13 -1.58
N PRO A 504 18.30 41.01 -0.58
CA PRO A 504 18.69 40.72 0.81
C PRO A 504 17.94 39.53 1.40
N LEU A 505 16.77 39.17 0.87
CA LEU A 505 16.02 37.99 1.32
C LEU A 505 16.77 36.68 1.03
N PHE A 506 17.65 36.66 0.02
CA PHE A 506 18.47 35.52 -0.38
C PHE A 506 19.91 35.59 0.13
N ALA A 507 20.27 36.66 0.85
CA ALA A 507 21.60 36.82 1.43
C ALA A 507 21.93 35.64 2.35
N SER A 508 23.14 35.09 2.21
CA SER A 508 23.59 33.91 2.96
C SER A 508 23.63 34.17 4.47
N SER A 509 23.54 33.09 5.26
CA SER A 509 23.64 33.11 6.72
C SER A 509 25.03 32.62 7.16
N PRO A 510 25.68 33.27 8.14
CA PRO A 510 26.92 32.78 8.74
C PRO A 510 26.82 31.36 9.31
N VAL A 511 25.70 31.03 9.97
CA VAL A 511 25.47 29.68 10.52
C VAL A 511 25.37 28.65 9.41
N LEU A 512 24.64 28.96 8.34
CA LEU A 512 24.52 28.08 7.18
C LEU A 512 25.88 27.84 6.51
N ASN A 513 26.65 28.91 6.25
CA ASN A 513 27.97 28.82 5.64
C ASN A 513 28.91 27.93 6.46
N LYS A 514 28.92 28.09 7.79
CA LYS A 514 29.74 27.28 8.68
C LYS A 514 29.40 25.79 8.60
N LEU A 515 28.11 25.43 8.58
CA LEU A 515 27.70 24.02 8.45
C LEU A 515 28.16 23.42 7.10
N VAL A 516 28.05 24.19 6.02
CA VAL A 516 28.50 23.76 4.69
C VAL A 516 30.02 23.60 4.65
N GLU A 517 30.79 24.52 5.24
CA GLU A 517 32.25 24.42 5.36
C GLU A 517 32.71 23.21 6.18
N GLU A 518 31.94 22.84 7.22
CA GLU A 518 32.18 21.65 8.03
C GLU A 518 31.75 20.33 7.34
N GLY A 519 31.22 20.39 6.11
CA GLY A 519 30.72 19.22 5.38
C GLY A 519 29.41 18.65 5.93
N LYS A 520 28.69 19.42 6.76
CA LYS A 520 27.40 19.06 7.34
C LYS A 520 26.29 19.55 6.40
N LEU A 521 25.94 18.73 5.42
CA LEU A 521 25.05 19.10 4.32
C LEU A 521 23.61 18.64 4.52
N GLY A 522 23.24 18.22 5.74
CA GLY A 522 21.92 17.70 6.08
C GLY A 522 21.85 16.17 5.99
N LYS A 523 20.67 15.64 5.65
CA LYS A 523 20.40 14.18 5.67
C LYS A 523 21.34 13.38 4.77
N LYS A 524 21.83 13.96 3.67
CA LYS A 524 22.72 13.28 2.74
C LYS A 524 24.13 13.01 3.30
N THR A 525 24.53 13.74 4.34
CA THR A 525 25.79 13.54 5.08
C THR A 525 25.57 13.02 6.49
N GLY A 526 24.31 12.78 6.89
CA GLY A 526 23.94 12.31 8.24
C GLY A 526 23.99 13.40 9.33
N GLU A 527 24.27 14.66 8.96
CA GLU A 527 24.30 15.78 9.89
C GLU A 527 24.14 17.11 9.12
N GLY A 528 23.35 18.02 9.68
CA GLY A 528 23.16 19.41 9.26
C GLY A 528 22.83 20.27 10.47
N PHE A 529 21.64 20.87 10.52
CA PHE A 529 21.09 21.47 11.74
C PHE A 529 20.75 20.42 12.81
N TYR A 530 20.36 19.22 12.37
CA TYR A 530 20.09 18.04 13.19
C TYR A 530 21.07 16.90 12.89
N LYS A 531 21.09 15.90 13.79
CA LYS A 531 21.82 14.63 13.65
C LYS A 531 20.86 13.48 13.48
#